data_AF-A0A2T0JYI1-F1
#
_entry.id   AF-A0A2T0JYI1-F1
#
_cell.length_a   1.000
_cell.length_b   1.000
_cell.length_c   1.000
_cell.angle_alpha   90.00
_cell.angle_beta   90.00
_cell.angle_gamma   90.00
#
_symmetry.space_group_name_H-M   'P 1'
#
loop_
_entity.id
_entity.type
_entity.pdbx_description
1 polymer ?
#
loop_
_entity_poly.entity_id
_entity_poly.type
_entity_poly.pdbx_seq_one_letter_code
_entity_poly.pdbx_strand_id
1 'polypeptide(L)'
;MSREFERHEYLRYSHYRTTPDYAVVMTAPRSVRFDEGVLARLDRYVREHPGTSSSSVANMFIDEALKSYEHPGVNFRPGPTGRRAALAGGPDVWEVITALDDIRNEDPQISEADLLEELGTVTGLTTTQIGIAVRYYAAYPDEIDERIALNRDVADREEKLWEAQQSLLRKRKT
;
A
#
# COMPACT_ATOMS: atom_id res chain seq x y z
N MET A 1 -29.02 5.90 -68.28
CA MET A 1 -29.28 6.91 -67.24
C MET A 1 -29.09 6.24 -65.88
N SER A 2 -28.27 6.66 -64.95
CA SER A 2 -27.21 7.67 -64.88
C SER A 2 -26.49 7.41 -63.57
N ARG A 3 -25.15 7.33 -63.64
CA ARG A 3 -24.17 7.83 -62.64
C ARG A 3 -24.17 7.15 -61.25
N GLU A 4 -23.08 7.07 -60.49
CA GLU A 4 -21.68 7.53 -60.54
C GLU A 4 -20.95 6.68 -59.47
N PHE A 5 -19.70 6.24 -59.71
CA PHE A 5 -18.50 6.69 -58.96
C PHE A 5 -18.53 6.36 -57.44
N GLU A 6 -17.53 5.78 -56.80
CA GLU A 6 -16.09 5.80 -57.07
C GLU A 6 -15.40 4.77 -56.17
N ARG A 7 -14.32 4.18 -56.68
CA ARG A 7 -13.22 3.63 -55.89
C ARG A 7 -12.74 4.70 -54.90
N HIS A 8 -12.33 4.34 -53.69
CA HIS A 8 -11.17 4.95 -53.05
C HIS A 8 -10.54 3.97 -52.05
N GLU A 9 -9.49 3.35 -52.54
CA GLU A 9 -8.33 2.91 -51.78
C GLU A 9 -7.81 4.05 -50.92
N TYR A 10 -7.70 3.84 -49.61
CA TYR A 10 -6.81 4.61 -48.74
C TYR A 10 -6.24 3.69 -47.68
N LEU A 11 -5.16 3.00 -48.06
CA LEU A 11 -4.16 2.48 -47.14
C LEU A 11 -3.13 3.59 -46.87
N ARG A 12 -2.83 3.77 -45.57
CA ARG A 12 -1.53 4.16 -44.99
C ARG A 12 -1.22 5.65 -44.75
N TYR A 13 -1.24 6.02 -43.46
CA TYR A 13 -0.20 6.71 -42.64
C TYR A 13 -0.94 7.23 -41.38
N SER A 14 -0.51 6.98 -40.14
CA SER A 14 0.73 7.49 -39.57
C SER A 14 0.96 6.85 -38.20
N HIS A 15 2.23 6.57 -37.91
CA HIS A 15 2.77 6.20 -36.62
C HIS A 15 2.20 7.01 -35.45
N TYR A 16 1.66 6.32 -34.45
CA TYR A 16 1.64 6.87 -33.10
C TYR A 16 2.94 6.48 -32.41
N ARG A 17 3.77 7.50 -32.17
CA ARG A 17 4.92 7.47 -31.28
C ARG A 17 4.47 7.01 -29.89
N THR A 18 5.17 6.02 -29.36
CA THR A 18 5.19 5.65 -27.95
C THR A 18 5.59 6.85 -27.09
N THR A 19 4.71 7.27 -26.19
CA THR A 19 4.99 8.17 -25.06
C THR A 19 4.48 7.49 -23.78
N PRO A 20 5.12 7.72 -22.62
CA PRO A 20 5.28 6.75 -21.56
C PRO A 20 3.98 6.40 -20.82
N ASP A 21 3.93 5.14 -20.41
CA ASP A 21 2.86 4.44 -19.74
C ASP A 21 2.56 5.06 -18.36
N TYR A 22 1.75 6.11 -18.33
CA TYR A 22 0.93 6.40 -17.14
C TYR A 22 -0.32 5.57 -17.29
N ALA A 23 -0.34 4.38 -16.67
CA ALA A 23 -1.57 3.64 -16.47
C ALA A 23 -2.50 4.50 -15.60
N VAL A 24 -3.36 5.29 -16.25
CA VAL A 24 -4.48 5.96 -15.60
C VAL A 24 -5.33 4.85 -15.00
N VAL A 25 -5.32 4.71 -13.67
CA VAL A 25 -6.21 3.80 -12.97
C VAL A 25 -7.64 4.21 -13.31
N MET A 26 -8.25 3.46 -14.23
CA MET A 26 -9.60 3.71 -14.71
C MET A 26 -10.59 3.42 -13.57
N THR A 27 -11.00 4.47 -12.87
CA THR A 27 -12.08 4.39 -11.88
C THR A 27 -13.42 4.40 -12.61
N ALA A 28 -14.13 3.26 -12.59
CA ALA A 28 -15.46 3.17 -13.18
C ALA A 28 -16.53 3.59 -12.15
N PRO A 29 -17.36 4.61 -12.41
CA PRO A 29 -18.35 5.05 -11.44
C PRO A 29 -19.43 3.98 -11.23
N ARG A 30 -19.75 3.70 -9.96
CA ARG A 30 -20.87 2.85 -9.55
C ARG A 30 -21.72 3.61 -8.54
N SER A 31 -23.01 3.76 -8.83
CA SER A 31 -23.94 4.40 -7.89
C SER A 31 -24.28 3.42 -6.76
N VAL A 32 -23.92 3.77 -5.53
CA VAL A 32 -24.24 3.01 -4.31
C VAL A 32 -25.18 3.85 -3.44
N ARG A 33 -26.21 3.21 -2.88
CA ARG A 33 -27.09 3.85 -1.89
C ARG A 33 -26.58 3.45 -0.50
N PHE A 34 -26.32 4.45 0.33
CA PHE A 34 -25.95 4.25 1.71
C PHE A 34 -27.16 4.46 2.62
N ASP A 35 -27.30 3.62 3.63
CA ASP A 35 -28.20 3.91 4.74
C ASP A 35 -27.75 5.20 5.44
N GLU A 36 -28.71 5.96 5.97
CA GLU A 36 -28.45 7.25 6.60
C GLU A 36 -27.39 7.16 7.71
N GLY A 37 -27.45 6.10 8.54
CA GLY A 37 -26.47 5.87 9.60
C GLY A 37 -25.07 5.46 9.10
N VAL A 38 -24.95 4.92 7.89
CA VAL A 38 -23.65 4.66 7.26
C VAL A 38 -23.08 5.95 6.70
N LEU A 39 -23.90 6.73 5.99
CA LEU A 39 -23.50 8.00 5.41
C LEU A 39 -23.05 9.00 6.49
N ALA A 40 -23.77 9.10 7.59
CA ALA A 40 -23.40 9.96 8.71
C ALA A 40 -22.05 9.59 9.35
N ARG A 41 -21.70 8.28 9.39
CA ARG A 41 -20.39 7.82 9.88
C ARG A 41 -19.27 8.14 8.88
N LEU A 42 -19.53 7.97 7.59
CA LEU A 42 -18.59 8.33 6.52
C LEU A 42 -18.29 9.84 6.53
N ASP A 43 -19.32 10.68 6.60
CA ASP A 43 -19.18 12.14 6.62
C ASP A 43 -18.45 12.64 7.88
N ARG A 44 -18.63 11.95 9.02
CA ARG A 44 -17.81 12.22 10.21
C ARG A 44 -16.34 11.90 9.96
N TYR A 45 -16.04 10.73 9.40
CA TYR A 45 -14.67 10.32 9.11
C TYR A 45 -13.98 11.31 8.15
N VAL A 46 -14.65 11.72 7.07
CA VAL A 46 -14.10 12.70 6.10
C VAL A 46 -13.77 14.03 6.76
N ARG A 47 -14.63 14.53 7.66
CA ARG A 47 -14.35 15.78 8.41
C ARG A 47 -13.14 15.66 9.33
N GLU A 48 -12.88 14.49 9.88
CA GLU A 48 -11.72 14.20 10.73
C GLU A 48 -10.43 14.00 9.93
N HIS A 49 -10.51 13.82 8.60
CA HIS A 49 -9.37 13.57 7.71
C HIS A 49 -9.34 14.58 6.53
N PRO A 50 -8.91 15.83 6.79
CA PRO A 50 -8.85 16.88 5.77
C PRO A 50 -8.03 16.47 4.54
N GLY A 51 -8.47 16.89 3.36
CA GLY A 51 -7.84 16.53 2.08
C GLY A 51 -8.37 15.24 1.46
N THR A 52 -9.27 14.52 2.15
CA THR A 52 -9.99 13.38 1.60
C THR A 52 -11.40 13.77 1.13
N SER A 53 -11.95 12.98 0.20
CA SER A 53 -13.34 13.10 -0.26
C SER A 53 -14.18 11.91 0.23
N SER A 54 -15.51 12.06 0.31
CA SER A 54 -16.39 10.92 0.65
C SER A 54 -16.20 9.75 -0.30
N SER A 55 -16.01 10.01 -1.60
CA SER A 55 -15.74 8.97 -2.60
C SER A 55 -14.40 8.26 -2.37
N SER A 56 -13.32 9.01 -2.09
CA SER A 56 -12.00 8.39 -1.86
C SER A 56 -11.98 7.57 -0.58
N VAL A 57 -12.62 8.05 0.50
CA VAL A 57 -12.74 7.30 1.76
C VAL A 57 -13.63 6.07 1.59
N ALA A 58 -14.76 6.18 0.87
CA ALA A 58 -15.62 5.04 0.60
C ALA A 58 -14.89 3.97 -0.21
N ASN A 59 -14.17 4.35 -1.27
CA ASN A 59 -13.35 3.42 -2.05
C ASN A 59 -12.30 2.73 -1.19
N MET A 60 -11.56 3.49 -0.37
CA MET A 60 -10.57 2.96 0.56
C MET A 60 -11.18 1.95 1.52
N PHE A 61 -12.27 2.27 2.21
CA PHE A 61 -12.90 1.32 3.14
C PHE A 61 -13.48 0.08 2.46
N ILE A 62 -14.00 0.20 1.24
CA ILE A 62 -14.48 -0.95 0.47
C ILE A 62 -13.31 -1.84 0.07
N ASP A 63 -12.23 -1.26 -0.47
CA ASP A 63 -11.02 -1.99 -0.84
C ASP A 63 -10.40 -2.72 0.36
N GLU A 64 -10.25 -2.03 1.49
CA GLU A 64 -9.78 -2.61 2.76
C GLU A 64 -10.69 -3.76 3.24
N ALA A 65 -12.01 -3.62 3.10
CA ALA A 65 -12.96 -4.66 3.48
C ALA A 65 -12.85 -5.90 2.58
N LEU A 66 -12.68 -5.72 1.27
CA LEU A 66 -12.49 -6.81 0.31
C LEU A 66 -11.17 -7.54 0.57
N LYS A 67 -10.07 -6.80 0.77
CA LYS A 67 -8.77 -7.36 1.14
C LYS A 67 -8.81 -8.15 2.44
N SER A 68 -9.51 -7.64 3.44
CA SER A 68 -9.70 -8.35 4.73
C SER A 68 -10.55 -9.61 4.58
N TYR A 69 -11.49 -9.63 3.63
CA TYR A 69 -12.31 -10.80 3.31
C TYR A 69 -11.50 -11.88 2.58
N GLU A 70 -10.66 -11.48 1.62
CA GLU A 70 -9.77 -12.37 0.85
C GLU A 70 -8.63 -12.94 1.71
N HIS A 71 -8.14 -12.16 2.68
CA HIS A 71 -7.05 -12.54 3.57
C HIS A 71 -7.49 -12.50 5.05
N PRO A 72 -8.23 -13.54 5.51
CA PRO A 72 -8.59 -13.66 6.91
C PRO A 72 -7.38 -13.56 7.84
N GLY A 73 -7.49 -12.70 8.84
CA GLY A 73 -6.40 -12.40 9.77
C GLY A 73 -5.60 -11.15 9.42
N VAL A 74 -5.91 -10.46 8.31
CA VAL A 74 -5.44 -9.09 8.04
C VAL A 74 -6.54 -8.08 8.39
N ASN A 75 -6.14 -6.97 9.01
CA ASN A 75 -6.99 -5.81 9.25
C ASN A 75 -6.25 -4.50 8.95
N PHE A 76 -6.98 -3.38 8.86
CA PHE A 76 -6.41 -2.09 8.53
C PHE A 76 -6.48 -1.11 9.71
N ARG A 77 -5.34 -0.52 10.07
CA ARG A 77 -5.19 0.37 11.23
C ARG A 77 -4.70 1.75 10.82
N PRO A 78 -5.13 2.83 11.50
CA PRO A 78 -4.55 4.15 11.26
C PRO A 78 -3.08 4.19 11.73
N GLY A 79 -2.26 4.98 11.03
CA GLY A 79 -0.86 5.23 11.38
C GLY A 79 -0.36 6.57 10.82
N PRO A 80 0.85 7.03 11.19
CA PRO A 80 1.40 8.32 10.77
C PRO A 80 1.51 8.47 9.24
N THR A 81 1.78 7.37 8.54
CA THR A 81 1.88 7.27 7.09
C THR A 81 0.57 6.83 6.42
N GLY A 82 -0.56 6.99 7.12
CA GLY A 82 -1.88 6.55 6.66
C GLY A 82 -2.27 5.17 7.17
N ARG A 83 -3.41 4.67 6.69
CA ARG A 83 -3.94 3.36 7.09
C ARG A 83 -3.07 2.24 6.54
N ARG A 84 -2.85 1.17 7.31
CA ARG A 84 -1.91 0.08 6.98
C ARG A 84 -2.48 -1.30 7.27
N ALA A 85 -2.15 -2.25 6.42
CA ALA A 85 -2.42 -3.68 6.64
C ALA A 85 -1.63 -4.20 7.84
N ALA A 86 -2.30 -4.91 8.73
CA ALA A 86 -1.74 -5.48 9.94
C ALA A 86 -2.35 -6.85 10.25
N LEU A 87 -1.55 -7.71 10.88
CA LEU A 87 -2.03 -8.99 11.37
C LEU A 87 -2.97 -8.77 12.55
N ALA A 88 -4.14 -9.42 12.57
CA ALA A 88 -5.08 -9.33 13.69
C ALA A 88 -4.39 -9.70 15.02
N GLY A 89 -4.33 -8.75 15.97
CA GLY A 89 -3.64 -8.92 17.25
C GLY A 89 -2.10 -8.96 17.16
N GLY A 90 -1.52 -8.65 16.00
CA GLY A 90 -0.09 -8.65 15.74
C GLY A 90 0.42 -7.36 15.09
N PRO A 91 1.67 -7.37 14.59
CA PRO A 91 2.33 -6.22 13.95
C PRO A 91 1.72 -5.88 12.59
N ASP A 92 2.18 -4.79 11.99
CA ASP A 92 1.85 -4.46 10.62
C ASP A 92 2.50 -5.46 9.65
N VAL A 93 1.87 -5.72 8.49
CA VAL A 93 2.41 -6.67 7.51
C VAL A 93 3.77 -6.21 6.99
N TRP A 94 3.96 -4.91 6.78
CA TRP A 94 5.23 -4.35 6.30
C TRP A 94 6.38 -4.60 7.28
N GLU A 95 6.12 -4.62 8.60
CA GLU A 95 7.14 -4.91 9.62
C GLU A 95 7.61 -6.36 9.51
N VAL A 96 6.67 -7.30 9.27
CA VAL A 96 6.99 -8.72 9.09
C VAL A 96 7.81 -8.95 7.82
N ILE A 97 7.45 -8.29 6.72
CA ILE A 97 8.18 -8.41 5.45
C ILE A 97 9.57 -7.78 5.55
N THR A 98 9.69 -6.63 6.23
CA THR A 98 11.01 -6.01 6.47
C THR A 98 11.91 -6.94 7.29
N ALA A 99 11.40 -7.53 8.38
CA ALA A 99 12.17 -8.48 9.18
C ALA A 99 12.57 -9.73 8.39
N LEU A 100 11.69 -10.24 7.52
CA LEU A 100 11.99 -11.36 6.62
C LEU A 100 13.14 -11.02 5.66
N ASP A 101 13.09 -9.83 5.05
CA ASP A 101 14.12 -9.35 4.14
C ASP A 101 15.45 -9.15 4.86
N ASP A 102 15.43 -8.60 6.07
CA ASP A 102 16.63 -8.36 6.88
C ASP A 102 17.35 -9.67 7.21
N ILE A 103 16.63 -10.70 7.71
CA ILE A 103 17.20 -12.03 7.99
C ILE A 103 17.81 -12.64 6.72
N ARG A 104 17.10 -12.56 5.59
CA ARG A 104 17.58 -13.09 4.31
C ARG A 104 18.79 -12.34 3.77
N ASN A 105 18.92 -11.05 4.05
CA ASN A 105 20.09 -10.26 3.66
C ASN A 105 21.31 -10.58 4.52
N GLU A 106 21.11 -10.93 5.79
CA GLU A 106 22.18 -11.36 6.70
C GLU A 106 22.73 -12.75 6.34
N ASP A 107 21.86 -13.71 5.99
CA ASP A 107 22.26 -15.01 5.43
C ASP A 107 21.51 -15.33 4.12
N PRO A 108 22.12 -15.00 2.96
CA PRO A 108 21.52 -15.29 1.65
C PRO A 108 21.39 -16.78 1.31
N GLN A 109 21.96 -17.71 2.10
CA GLN A 109 21.87 -19.15 1.88
C GLN A 109 20.98 -19.87 2.90
N ILE A 110 20.32 -19.10 3.78
CA ILE A 110 19.39 -19.64 4.78
C ILE A 110 18.32 -20.50 4.12
N SER A 111 18.04 -21.66 4.71
CA SER A 111 16.96 -22.52 4.24
C SER A 111 15.59 -21.88 4.52
N GLU A 112 14.56 -22.26 3.76
CA GLU A 112 13.20 -21.75 4.02
C GLU A 112 12.71 -22.11 5.44
N ALA A 113 13.05 -23.30 5.94
CA ALA A 113 12.67 -23.74 7.27
C ALA A 113 13.34 -22.88 8.36
N ASP A 114 14.65 -22.67 8.24
CA ASP A 114 15.42 -21.89 9.22
C ASP A 114 14.98 -20.41 9.20
N LEU A 115 14.71 -19.85 8.02
CA LEU A 115 14.19 -18.49 7.87
C LEU A 115 12.86 -18.30 8.60
N LEU A 116 11.92 -19.24 8.45
CA LEU A 116 10.63 -19.16 9.11
C LEU A 116 10.73 -19.33 10.63
N GLU A 117 11.64 -20.20 11.10
CA GLU A 117 11.93 -20.38 12.52
C GLU A 117 12.54 -19.11 13.13
N GLU A 118 13.54 -18.54 12.48
CA GLU A 118 14.21 -17.32 12.92
C GLU A 118 13.25 -16.13 12.91
N LEU A 119 12.47 -15.96 11.83
CA LEU A 119 11.45 -14.92 11.75
C LEU A 119 10.43 -15.04 12.88
N GLY A 120 9.96 -16.25 13.18
CA GLY A 120 9.06 -16.50 14.31
C GLY A 120 9.71 -16.16 15.65
N THR A 121 11.00 -16.44 15.81
CA THR A 121 11.76 -16.12 17.02
C THR A 121 11.92 -14.60 17.21
N VAL A 122 12.31 -13.87 16.16
CA VAL A 122 12.55 -12.41 16.21
C VAL A 122 11.25 -11.63 16.39
N THR A 123 10.18 -12.03 15.70
CA THR A 123 8.90 -11.30 15.70
C THR A 123 7.91 -11.77 16.76
N GLY A 124 8.16 -12.94 17.37
CA GLY A 124 7.21 -13.60 18.27
C GLY A 124 5.96 -14.13 17.57
N LEU A 125 5.99 -14.29 16.24
CA LEU A 125 4.85 -14.74 15.45
C LEU A 125 4.81 -16.26 15.30
N THR A 126 3.59 -16.79 15.29
CA THR A 126 3.34 -18.19 14.92
C THR A 126 3.52 -18.40 13.42
N THR A 127 3.82 -19.65 13.01
CA THR A 127 3.87 -20.04 11.58
C THR A 127 2.61 -19.63 10.81
N THR A 128 1.44 -19.72 11.45
CA THR A 128 0.16 -19.29 10.87
C THR A 128 0.14 -17.79 10.57
N GLN A 129 0.59 -16.96 11.52
CA GLN A 129 0.66 -15.50 11.37
C GLN A 129 1.66 -15.09 10.29
N ILE A 130 2.84 -15.71 10.28
CA ILE A 130 3.84 -15.50 9.22
C ILE A 130 3.24 -15.86 7.86
N GLY A 131 2.58 -17.01 7.76
CA GLY A 131 1.91 -17.43 6.53
C GLY A 131 0.83 -16.46 6.06
N ILE A 132 0.09 -15.81 6.97
CA ILE A 132 -0.89 -14.77 6.61
C ILE A 132 -0.18 -13.55 6.02
N ALA A 133 0.88 -13.06 6.67
CA ALA A 133 1.64 -11.90 6.20
C ALA A 133 2.25 -12.14 4.82
N VAL A 134 2.93 -13.29 4.63
CA VAL A 134 3.55 -13.65 3.35
C VAL A 134 2.51 -13.81 2.25
N ARG A 135 1.35 -14.43 2.53
CA ARG A 135 0.28 -14.55 1.54
C ARG A 135 -0.34 -13.20 1.17
N TYR A 136 -0.50 -12.29 2.13
CA TYR A 136 -1.00 -10.94 1.86
C TYR A 136 0.01 -10.17 1.00
N TYR A 137 1.29 -10.22 1.35
CA TYR A 137 2.36 -9.60 0.56
C TYR A 137 2.40 -10.12 -0.88
N ALA A 138 2.26 -11.44 -1.07
CA ALA A 138 2.24 -12.03 -2.41
C ALA A 138 1.06 -11.55 -3.28
N ALA A 139 -0.08 -11.19 -2.66
CA ALA A 139 -1.24 -10.66 -3.37
C ALA A 139 -1.17 -9.15 -3.62
N TYR A 140 -0.53 -8.41 -2.70
CA TYR A 140 -0.46 -6.96 -2.70
C TYR A 140 0.99 -6.45 -2.48
N PRO A 141 1.95 -6.83 -3.34
CA PRO A 141 3.36 -6.48 -3.12
C PRO A 141 3.58 -4.98 -3.20
N ASP A 142 3.02 -4.30 -4.22
CA ASP A 142 3.19 -2.86 -4.43
C ASP A 142 2.72 -2.05 -3.21
N GLU A 143 1.61 -2.41 -2.59
CA GLU A 143 1.09 -1.73 -1.39
C GLU A 143 2.07 -1.80 -0.22
N ILE A 144 2.66 -2.97 -0.01
CA ILE A 144 3.58 -3.21 1.10
C ILE A 144 4.96 -2.61 0.80
N ASP A 145 5.46 -2.73 -0.43
CA ASP A 145 6.73 -2.14 -0.85
C ASP A 145 6.68 -0.60 -0.76
N GLU A 146 5.59 0.02 -1.23
CA GLU A 146 5.36 1.46 -1.02
C GLU A 146 5.34 1.81 0.47
N ARG A 147 4.74 0.95 1.30
CA ARG A 147 4.70 1.18 2.75
C ARG A 147 6.09 1.09 3.39
N ILE A 148 6.89 0.12 2.99
CA ILE A 148 8.27 -0.04 3.47
C ILE A 148 9.08 1.20 3.08
N ALA A 149 8.97 1.66 1.83
CA ALA A 149 9.64 2.87 1.36
C ALA A 149 9.22 4.12 2.15
N LEU A 150 7.92 4.34 2.33
CA LEU A 150 7.40 5.49 3.08
C LEU A 150 7.88 5.51 4.54
N ASN A 151 7.93 4.36 5.20
CA ASN A 151 8.40 4.29 6.58
C ASN A 151 9.92 4.49 6.69
N ARG A 152 10.71 3.96 5.74
CA ARG A 152 12.16 4.26 5.67
C ARG A 152 12.41 5.77 5.50
N ASP A 153 11.68 6.43 4.60
CA ASP A 153 11.79 7.88 4.40
C ASP A 153 11.40 8.71 5.64
N VAL A 154 10.45 8.22 6.45
CA VAL A 154 10.09 8.87 7.72
C VAL A 154 11.19 8.65 8.75
N ALA A 155 11.66 7.42 8.93
CA ALA A 155 12.71 7.08 9.88
C ALA A 155 13.98 7.90 9.62
N ASP A 156 14.43 7.98 8.36
CA ASP A 156 15.60 8.77 7.96
C ASP A 156 15.45 10.27 8.28
N ARG A 157 14.23 10.81 8.13
CA ARG A 157 13.95 12.22 8.45
C ARG A 157 13.94 12.44 9.95
N GLU A 158 13.34 11.54 10.72
CA GLU A 158 13.30 11.61 12.18
C GLU A 158 14.70 11.50 12.78
N GLU A 159 15.55 10.62 12.25
CA GLU A 159 16.94 10.48 12.66
C GLU A 159 17.72 11.79 12.41
N LYS A 160 17.64 12.36 11.20
CA LYS A 160 18.29 13.64 10.88
C LYS A 160 17.80 14.78 11.76
N LEU A 161 16.52 14.81 12.10
CA LEU A 161 15.95 15.80 13.01
C LEU A 161 16.47 15.61 14.44
N TRP A 162 16.57 14.37 14.91
CA TRP A 162 17.11 14.04 16.22
C TRP A 162 18.59 14.43 16.31
N GLU A 163 19.41 14.11 15.30
CA GLU A 163 20.83 14.49 15.25
C GLU A 163 21.01 16.03 15.27
N ALA A 164 20.20 16.75 14.50
CA ALA A 164 20.21 18.21 14.48
C ALA A 164 19.82 18.79 15.86
N GLN A 165 18.80 18.24 16.51
CA GLN A 165 18.40 18.62 17.87
C GLN A 165 19.53 18.39 18.88
N GLN A 166 20.17 17.21 18.87
CA GLN A 166 21.28 16.89 19.77
C GLN A 166 22.48 17.83 19.55
N SER A 167 22.80 18.14 18.29
CA SER A 167 23.87 19.08 17.92
C SER A 167 23.62 20.49 18.47
N LEU A 168 22.37 20.97 18.40
CA LEU A 168 21.97 22.27 18.96
C LEU A 168 22.02 22.30 20.49
N LEU A 169 21.55 21.24 21.15
CA LEU A 169 21.59 21.11 22.61
C LEU A 169 23.03 21.04 23.13
N ARG A 170 23.94 20.40 22.38
CA ARG A 170 25.37 20.31 22.75
C ARG A 170 26.11 21.64 22.61
N LYS A 171 25.73 22.50 21.66
CA LYS A 171 26.38 23.80 21.38
C LYS A 171 26.04 24.91 22.40
N ARG A 172 24.99 24.77 23.21
CA ARG A 172 24.59 25.78 24.22
C ARG A 172 25.31 25.68 25.56
N LYS A 173 26.32 24.82 25.69
CA LYS A 173 27.05 24.57 26.95
C LYS A 173 28.42 25.26 27.03
N THR A 174 28.59 26.40 26.37
CA THR A 174 29.80 27.24 26.46
C THR A 174 29.38 28.66 26.77
#